data_AF-A0A962V6C7-F1
#
_entry.id   AF-A0A962V6C7-F1
#
_cell.length_a   1.000
_cell.length_b   1.000
_cell.length_c   1.000
_cell.angle_alpha   90.00
_cell.angle_beta   90.00
_cell.angle_gamma   90.00
#
_symmetry.space_group_name_H-M   'P 1'
#
loop_
_entity.id
_entity.type
_entity.pdbx_description
1 polymer ?
#
loop_
_entity_poly.entity_id
_entity_poly.type
_entity_poly.pdbx_seq_one_letter_code
_entity_poly.pdbx_strand_id
1 'polypeptide(L)'
;LVTLFGLGGVGKSRLAHAVARTALNDFADGVWFVALANIEPGAAGPDQIALAIAGAIGFQITNVATPGIELAAYLADKHLLLVLDNWEHLIASAEASLYPLLQTRAVHILATSRLRLAIAGEWPVQLTGLPQEQAVTLFVDRARRIVPTFAVDENTPCSAQDIAAICAQVDGLPLGIELAASWVEHFPVAEIGAALAQIDVEPTQADGLISRHHSLNSVLEYSWRLLSPALQQILARCTVFRGGFDRAAATAVVDSGLDALSALLAHSLLQGVAAGRYDLHPLVQEFAARKLRPEQLRALQHQHSDYYLAALVATPASQRADRLLLDFENIRSAWQQVVRAGEVRLIRQSAVPFGEFIAQFGLMRDGHQLFADAVERMAEQIGEQEMLAQLIDQQWVFART
;
A
#
# COMPACT_ATOMS: atom_id res chain seq x y z
N LEU A 1 18.65 6.52 -11.72
CA LEU A 1 17.30 6.52 -11.11
C LEU A 1 16.32 7.15 -12.08
N VAL A 2 15.28 6.41 -12.48
CA VAL A 2 14.12 6.95 -13.20
C VAL A 2 12.97 7.08 -12.20
N THR A 3 12.30 8.22 -12.15
CA THR A 3 11.15 8.44 -11.26
C THR A 3 9.90 8.69 -12.08
N LEU A 4 8.93 7.78 -12.02
CA LEU A 4 7.57 8.04 -12.49
C LEU A 4 6.87 8.89 -11.42
N PHE A 5 6.56 10.14 -11.73
CA PHE A 5 5.88 11.02 -10.79
C PHE A 5 4.59 11.60 -11.37
N GLY A 6 3.64 11.93 -10.51
CA GLY A 6 2.35 12.46 -10.93
C GLY A 6 1.27 12.20 -9.89
N LEU A 7 0.06 12.67 -10.18
CA LEU A 7 -1.08 12.59 -9.25
C LEU A 7 -1.39 11.14 -8.82
N GLY A 8 -2.03 11.02 -7.67
CA GLY A 8 -2.59 9.75 -7.24
C GLY A 8 -3.58 9.20 -8.28
N GLY A 9 -3.57 7.88 -8.50
CA GLY A 9 -4.53 7.23 -9.42
C GLY A 9 -4.19 7.37 -10.91
N VAL A 10 -3.08 8.04 -11.26
CA VAL A 10 -2.59 8.19 -12.65
C VAL A 10 -2.01 6.89 -13.25
N GLY A 11 -1.80 5.85 -12.44
CA GLY A 11 -1.31 4.55 -12.90
C GLY A 11 0.20 4.34 -12.81
N LYS A 12 0.95 5.13 -12.01
CA LYS A 12 2.41 4.98 -11.82
C LYS A 12 2.82 3.54 -11.48
N SER A 13 2.22 2.94 -10.46
CA SER A 13 2.53 1.57 -10.02
C SER A 13 2.22 0.54 -11.11
N ARG A 14 1.09 0.71 -11.83
CA ARG A 14 0.74 -0.18 -12.96
C ARG A 14 1.74 -0.07 -14.11
N LEU A 15 2.18 1.15 -14.46
CA LEU A 15 3.21 1.35 -15.47
C LEU A 15 4.55 0.77 -15.01
N ALA A 16 4.93 0.97 -13.75
CA ALA A 16 6.15 0.40 -13.18
C ALA A 16 6.15 -1.13 -13.24
N HIS A 17 5.04 -1.77 -12.90
CA HIS A 17 4.88 -3.22 -13.02
C HIS A 17 4.94 -3.69 -14.49
N ALA A 18 4.35 -2.95 -15.42
CA ALA A 18 4.41 -3.28 -16.84
C ALA A 18 5.85 -3.23 -17.35
N VAL A 19 6.59 -2.16 -17.01
CA VAL A 19 8.02 -2.01 -17.33
C VAL A 19 8.85 -3.14 -16.69
N ALA A 20 8.60 -3.44 -15.42
CA ALA A 20 9.26 -4.54 -14.70
C ALA A 20 9.09 -5.88 -15.42
N ARG A 21 7.85 -6.19 -15.85
CA ARG A 21 7.53 -7.42 -16.57
C ARG A 21 8.19 -7.51 -17.93
N THR A 22 8.26 -6.40 -18.68
CA THR A 22 8.94 -6.39 -19.98
C THR A 22 10.45 -6.53 -19.85
N ALA A 23 11.02 -6.05 -18.73
CA ALA A 23 12.45 -6.04 -18.48
C ALA A 23 13.00 -7.32 -17.84
N LEU A 24 12.17 -8.34 -17.56
CA LEU A 24 12.58 -9.56 -16.85
C LEU A 24 13.78 -10.27 -17.48
N ASN A 25 13.93 -10.21 -18.81
CA ASN A 25 15.02 -10.86 -19.53
C ASN A 25 16.25 -9.95 -19.73
N ASP A 26 16.15 -8.66 -19.40
CA ASP A 26 17.23 -7.68 -19.60
C ASP A 26 18.19 -7.63 -18.40
N PHE A 27 17.76 -8.13 -17.24
CA PHE A 27 18.47 -8.06 -15.97
C PHE A 27 18.86 -9.45 -15.45
N ALA A 28 20.15 -9.79 -15.53
CA ALA A 28 20.68 -11.11 -15.19
C ALA A 28 20.47 -11.51 -13.71
N ASP A 29 20.48 -10.53 -12.81
CA ASP A 29 20.21 -10.70 -11.38
C ASP A 29 18.73 -10.38 -11.01
N GLY A 30 17.87 -10.24 -12.02
CA GLY A 30 16.42 -10.15 -11.88
C GLY A 30 15.85 -8.75 -11.71
N VAL A 31 14.52 -8.72 -11.54
CA VAL A 31 13.73 -7.51 -11.30
C VAL A 31 13.01 -7.66 -9.97
N TRP A 32 13.21 -6.69 -9.07
CA TRP A 32 12.74 -6.77 -7.70
C TRP A 32 11.80 -5.62 -7.38
N PHE A 33 10.60 -5.96 -6.88
CA PHE A 33 9.60 -4.97 -6.49
C PHE A 33 9.62 -4.76 -4.98
N VAL A 34 9.67 -3.50 -4.56
CA VAL A 34 9.72 -3.08 -3.16
C VAL A 34 8.61 -2.06 -2.92
N ALA A 35 7.58 -2.47 -2.17
CA ALA A 35 6.49 -1.58 -1.77
C ALA A 35 6.93 -0.75 -0.57
N LEU A 36 7.05 0.57 -0.75
CA LEU A 36 7.43 1.48 0.35
C LEU A 36 6.22 2.04 1.10
N ALA A 37 4.99 1.88 0.57
CA ALA A 37 3.78 2.53 1.08
C ALA A 37 3.46 2.31 2.56
N ASN A 38 3.98 1.23 3.17
CA ASN A 38 3.71 0.88 4.57
C ASN A 38 4.84 1.31 5.52
N ILE A 39 5.90 1.95 5.03
CA ILE A 39 7.04 2.39 5.83
C ILE A 39 6.70 3.74 6.48
N GLU A 40 6.84 3.88 7.80
CA GLU A 40 6.50 5.13 8.48
C GLU A 40 7.65 6.15 8.39
N PRO A 41 7.37 7.42 8.00
CA PRO A 41 8.39 8.48 8.03
C PRO A 41 8.89 8.71 9.45
N GLY A 42 10.22 8.70 9.63
CA GLY A 42 10.83 8.99 10.93
C GLY A 42 10.75 7.87 11.96
N ALA A 43 10.35 6.64 11.58
CA ALA A 43 10.64 5.49 12.45
C ALA A 43 12.15 5.50 12.76
N ALA A 44 12.48 5.57 14.04
CA ALA A 44 13.82 5.90 14.53
C ALA A 44 14.79 4.77 14.17
N GLY A 45 15.44 4.88 13.03
CA GLY A 45 16.31 3.86 12.48
C GLY A 45 17.04 4.38 11.23
N PRO A 46 18.16 3.76 10.85
CA PRO A 46 18.88 4.07 9.64
C PRO A 46 18.02 3.64 8.46
N ASP A 47 18.20 4.32 7.32
CA ASP A 47 17.86 3.88 5.98
C ASP A 47 16.94 2.64 5.85
N GLN A 48 15.67 2.84 6.16
CA GLN A 48 14.62 1.82 6.04
C GLN A 48 14.41 1.38 4.60
N ILE A 49 14.80 2.20 3.62
CA ILE A 49 14.71 1.85 2.21
C ILE A 49 15.73 0.76 1.88
N ALA A 50 16.97 0.86 2.36
CA ALA A 50 17.96 -0.21 2.20
C ALA A 50 17.52 -1.51 2.89
N LEU A 51 16.90 -1.44 4.07
CA LEU A 51 16.37 -2.62 4.76
C LEU A 51 15.23 -3.26 3.96
N ALA A 52 14.29 -2.46 3.45
CA ALA A 52 13.20 -2.95 2.61
C ALA A 52 13.72 -3.60 1.30
N ILE A 53 14.74 -3.01 0.67
CA ILE A 53 15.38 -3.59 -0.51
C ILE A 53 16.07 -4.91 -0.14
N ALA A 54 16.86 -4.94 0.93
CA ALA A 54 17.58 -6.13 1.39
C ALA A 54 16.61 -7.28 1.68
N GLY A 55 15.50 -7.01 2.37
CA GLY A 55 14.45 -7.98 2.61
C GLY A 55 13.81 -8.50 1.32
N ALA A 56 13.52 -7.62 0.36
CA ALA A 56 12.94 -8.02 -0.93
C ALA A 56 13.85 -8.92 -1.75
N ILE A 57 15.18 -8.69 -1.71
CA ILE A 57 16.17 -9.48 -2.46
C ILE A 57 16.74 -10.67 -1.68
N GLY A 58 16.32 -10.87 -0.42
CA GLY A 58 16.84 -11.91 0.46
C GLY A 58 18.29 -11.71 0.92
N PHE A 59 18.77 -10.46 0.97
CA PHE A 59 20.09 -10.11 1.49
C PHE A 59 20.02 -9.77 2.98
N GLN A 60 20.98 -10.27 3.76
CA GLN A 60 21.09 -9.97 5.18
C GLN A 60 22.15 -8.88 5.39
N ILE A 61 21.73 -7.75 5.95
CA ILE A 61 22.62 -6.67 6.37
C ILE A 61 23.22 -7.03 7.73
N THR A 62 24.54 -7.03 7.81
CA THR A 62 25.31 -7.35 9.02
C THR A 62 25.74 -6.09 9.77
N ASN A 63 26.15 -5.04 9.04
CA ASN A 63 26.47 -3.75 9.62
C ASN A 63 25.25 -2.83 9.58
N VAL A 64 24.42 -3.00 10.60
CA VAL A 64 23.21 -2.22 10.80
C VAL A 64 23.49 -0.72 10.86
N ALA A 65 24.68 -0.24 11.24
CA ALA A 65 25.02 1.18 11.31
C ALA A 65 25.09 1.86 9.92
N THR A 66 25.38 1.09 8.86
CA THR A 66 25.55 1.59 7.49
C THR A 66 24.92 0.66 6.45
N PRO A 67 23.60 0.41 6.53
CA PRO A 67 22.90 -0.58 5.71
C PRO A 67 22.98 -0.25 4.20
N GLY A 68 22.84 1.01 3.81
CA GLY A 68 22.95 1.44 2.41
C GLY A 68 24.35 1.23 1.81
N ILE A 69 25.42 1.33 2.61
CA ILE A 69 26.79 1.07 2.15
C ILE A 69 27.00 -0.42 1.92
N GLU A 70 26.57 -1.26 2.86
CA GLU A 70 26.71 -2.70 2.75
C GLU A 70 25.86 -3.26 1.59
N LEU A 71 24.62 -2.78 1.47
CA LEU A 71 23.75 -3.12 0.34
C LEU A 71 24.39 -2.70 -0.98
N ALA A 72 24.94 -1.48 -1.08
CA ALA A 72 25.63 -1.06 -2.30
C ALA A 72 26.86 -1.91 -2.63
N ALA A 73 27.61 -2.36 -1.62
CA ALA A 73 28.73 -3.28 -1.82
C ALA A 73 28.26 -4.65 -2.33
N TYR A 74 27.17 -5.18 -1.77
CA TYR A 74 26.57 -6.44 -2.22
C TYR A 74 26.02 -6.36 -3.65
N LEU A 75 25.44 -5.20 -4.03
CA LEU A 75 24.87 -4.99 -5.35
C LEU A 75 25.87 -4.48 -6.40
N ALA A 76 27.11 -4.18 -6.01
CA ALA A 76 28.11 -3.55 -6.88
C ALA A 76 28.37 -4.34 -8.18
N ASP A 77 28.37 -5.67 -8.08
CA ASP A 77 28.66 -6.59 -9.20
C ASP A 77 27.39 -7.21 -9.82
N LYS A 78 26.19 -6.75 -9.44
CA LYS A 78 24.91 -7.32 -9.89
C LYS A 78 24.22 -6.47 -10.94
N HIS A 79 23.66 -7.11 -11.96
CA HIS A 79 22.86 -6.47 -13.00
C HIS A 79 21.37 -6.67 -12.78
N LEU A 80 20.74 -5.74 -12.05
CA LEU A 80 19.33 -5.84 -11.63
C LEU A 80 18.55 -4.53 -11.80
N LEU A 81 17.22 -4.66 -11.78
CA LEU A 81 16.27 -3.55 -11.69
C LEU A 81 15.54 -3.59 -10.33
N LEU A 82 15.65 -2.50 -9.57
CA LEU A 82 14.82 -2.24 -8.38
C LEU A 82 13.63 -1.37 -8.76
N VAL A 83 12.43 -1.82 -8.44
CA VAL A 83 11.19 -1.05 -8.57
C VAL A 83 10.73 -0.62 -7.18
N LEU A 84 10.85 0.66 -6.87
CA LEU A 84 10.53 1.24 -5.56
C LEU A 84 9.21 2.01 -5.66
N ASP A 85 8.14 1.47 -5.08
CA ASP A 85 6.79 2.03 -5.22
C ASP A 85 6.39 2.91 -4.03
N ASN A 86 5.77 4.07 -4.32
CA ASN A 86 5.19 5.01 -3.34
C ASN A 86 6.21 5.73 -2.44
N TRP A 87 7.31 6.24 -3.01
CA TRP A 87 8.45 6.80 -2.26
C TRP A 87 8.21 8.21 -1.67
N GLU A 88 7.15 8.94 -2.04
CA GLU A 88 6.97 10.35 -1.66
C GLU A 88 7.12 10.70 -0.16
N HIS A 89 6.82 9.74 0.73
CA HIS A 89 6.81 9.94 2.17
C HIS A 89 8.18 9.72 2.84
N LEU A 90 9.18 9.18 2.11
CA LEU A 90 10.52 8.88 2.63
C LEU A 90 11.63 9.79 2.06
N ILE A 91 11.27 10.86 1.34
CA ILE A 91 12.23 11.74 0.64
C ILE A 91 13.31 12.27 1.60
N ALA A 92 12.93 12.72 2.79
CA ALA A 92 13.88 13.25 3.79
C ALA A 92 14.92 12.21 4.26
N SER A 93 14.59 10.92 4.18
CA SER A 93 15.48 9.81 4.57
C SER A 93 16.24 9.21 3.39
N ALA A 94 15.92 9.61 2.15
CA ALA A 94 16.29 8.91 0.93
C ALA A 94 17.69 9.24 0.39
N GLU A 95 18.16 10.49 0.53
CA GLU A 95 19.41 10.90 -0.10
C GLU A 95 20.64 10.21 0.52
N ALA A 96 20.78 10.22 1.85
CA ALA A 96 21.93 9.60 2.51
C ALA A 96 21.95 8.06 2.37
N SER A 97 20.76 7.52 2.19
CA SER A 97 20.40 6.10 2.17
C SER A 97 20.80 5.43 0.86
N LEU A 98 20.34 6.01 -0.25
CA LEU A 98 20.51 5.42 -1.57
C LEU A 98 21.67 6.01 -2.36
N TYR A 99 22.32 7.06 -1.88
CA TYR A 99 23.47 7.64 -2.57
C TYR A 99 24.53 6.60 -2.96
N PRO A 100 24.95 5.65 -2.09
CA PRO A 100 25.90 4.61 -2.48
C PRO A 100 25.37 3.72 -3.60
N LEU A 101 24.08 3.36 -3.56
CA LEU A 101 23.43 2.56 -4.59
C LEU A 101 23.31 3.28 -5.93
N LEU A 102 23.03 4.58 -5.91
CA LEU A 102 22.94 5.42 -7.10
C LEU A 102 24.28 5.59 -7.83
N GLN A 103 25.42 5.32 -7.15
CA GLN A 103 26.74 5.31 -7.79
C GLN A 103 27.07 3.99 -8.50
N THR A 104 26.33 2.91 -8.23
CA THR A 104 26.57 1.62 -8.88
C THR A 104 26.04 1.66 -10.32
N ARG A 105 26.85 1.21 -11.28
CA ARG A 105 26.46 1.20 -12.71
C ARG A 105 25.58 0.02 -13.08
N ALA A 106 25.58 -1.03 -12.26
CA ALA A 106 24.92 -2.29 -12.56
C ALA A 106 23.48 -2.33 -11.99
N VAL A 107 23.16 -1.47 -11.02
CA VAL A 107 21.81 -1.34 -10.45
C VAL A 107 21.02 -0.24 -11.14
N HIS A 108 19.87 -0.62 -11.70
CA HIS A 108 18.90 0.31 -12.24
C HIS A 108 17.76 0.48 -11.24
N ILE A 109 17.29 1.72 -11.04
CA ILE A 109 16.21 2.01 -10.09
C ILE A 109 15.09 2.72 -10.85
N LEU A 110 13.88 2.16 -10.77
CA LEU A 110 12.62 2.74 -11.19
C LEU A 110 11.78 3.05 -9.95
N ALA A 111 11.54 4.32 -9.67
CA ALA A 111 10.73 4.76 -8.54
C ALA A 111 9.35 5.24 -8.99
N THR A 112 8.35 5.11 -8.12
CA THR A 112 7.09 5.85 -8.23
C THR A 112 6.91 6.82 -7.07
N SER A 113 6.38 8.00 -7.36
CA SER A 113 6.15 9.02 -6.35
C SER A 113 5.00 9.96 -6.73
N ARG A 114 4.31 10.56 -5.75
CA ARG A 114 3.36 11.66 -6.03
C ARG A 114 4.07 12.95 -6.46
N LEU A 115 5.27 13.17 -5.96
CA LEU A 115 6.08 14.36 -6.20
C LEU A 115 7.42 13.98 -6.82
N ARG A 116 8.09 14.94 -7.45
CA ARG A 116 9.48 14.75 -7.85
C ARG A 116 10.33 14.50 -6.59
N LEU A 117 11.23 13.52 -6.62
CA LEU A 117 12.06 13.19 -5.45
C LEU A 117 13.18 14.21 -5.24
N ALA A 118 13.59 14.92 -6.31
CA ALA A 118 14.63 15.94 -6.30
C ALA A 118 16.02 15.44 -5.87
N ILE A 119 16.28 14.15 -6.06
CA ILE A 119 17.54 13.48 -5.74
C ILE A 119 18.55 13.69 -6.90
N ALA A 120 19.83 13.82 -6.58
CA ALA A 120 20.89 13.89 -7.59
C ALA A 120 20.92 12.65 -8.49
N GLY A 121 20.97 12.84 -9.82
CA GLY A 121 20.94 11.74 -10.81
C GLY A 121 19.53 11.19 -11.10
N GLU A 122 18.48 11.84 -10.60
CA GLU A 122 17.09 11.56 -10.95
C GLU A 122 16.78 11.94 -12.41
N TRP A 123 16.15 11.00 -13.13
CA TRP A 123 15.50 11.21 -14.42
C TRP A 123 13.98 11.21 -14.20
N PRO A 124 13.36 12.38 -13.98
CA PRO A 124 11.95 12.47 -13.66
C PRO A 124 11.09 12.33 -14.93
N VAL A 125 10.11 11.44 -14.90
CA VAL A 125 9.12 11.21 -15.95
C VAL A 125 7.75 11.53 -15.38
N GLN A 126 7.17 12.64 -15.84
CA GLN A 126 5.84 13.05 -15.40
C GLN A 126 4.77 12.21 -16.09
N LEU A 127 3.90 11.58 -15.31
CA LEU A 127 2.69 10.97 -15.79
C LEU A 127 1.51 11.92 -15.56
N THR A 128 0.73 12.10 -16.61
CA THR A 128 -0.56 12.81 -16.60
C THR A 128 -1.69 11.83 -16.88
N GLY A 129 -2.94 12.29 -16.79
CA GLY A 129 -4.08 11.50 -17.24
C GLY A 129 -3.92 10.99 -18.67
N LEU A 130 -4.63 9.91 -18.98
CA LEU A 130 -4.62 9.28 -20.30
C LEU A 130 -5.14 10.25 -21.36
N PRO A 131 -4.55 10.25 -22.57
CA PRO A 131 -5.15 10.89 -23.73
C PRO A 131 -6.59 10.41 -23.93
N GLN A 132 -7.47 11.28 -24.42
CA GLN A 132 -8.91 11.01 -24.52
C GLN A 132 -9.24 9.67 -25.17
N GLU A 133 -8.59 9.32 -26.28
CA GLU A 133 -8.82 8.04 -26.97
C GLU A 133 -8.49 6.82 -26.08
N GLN A 134 -7.39 6.87 -25.35
CA GLN A 134 -6.98 5.81 -24.41
C GLN A 134 -7.88 5.79 -23.17
N ALA A 135 -8.31 6.96 -22.70
CA ALA A 135 -9.25 7.08 -21.59
C ALA A 135 -10.62 6.46 -21.92
N VAL A 136 -11.17 6.77 -23.10
CA VAL A 136 -12.41 6.17 -23.61
C VAL A 136 -12.25 4.66 -23.77
N THR A 137 -11.11 4.21 -24.33
CA THR A 137 -10.80 2.77 -24.47
C THR A 137 -10.80 2.07 -23.11
N LEU A 138 -10.16 2.67 -22.11
CA LEU A 138 -10.16 2.15 -20.74
C LEU A 138 -11.57 2.12 -20.16
N PHE A 139 -12.36 3.20 -20.31
CA PHE A 139 -13.74 3.23 -19.82
C PHE A 139 -14.56 2.07 -20.40
N VAL A 140 -14.51 1.87 -21.72
CA VAL A 140 -15.26 0.82 -22.41
C VAL A 140 -14.80 -0.57 -21.96
N ASP A 141 -13.48 -0.81 -21.82
CA ASP A 141 -12.97 -2.09 -21.31
C ASP A 141 -13.49 -2.37 -19.89
N ARG A 142 -13.51 -1.37 -19.02
CA ARG A 142 -13.99 -1.51 -17.64
C ARG A 142 -15.49 -1.70 -17.56
N ALA A 143 -16.25 -0.92 -18.32
CA ALA A 143 -17.71 -1.06 -18.42
C ALA A 143 -18.10 -2.46 -18.90
N ARG A 144 -17.41 -3.01 -19.91
CA ARG A 144 -17.67 -4.37 -20.43
C ARG A 144 -17.37 -5.49 -19.46
N ARG A 145 -16.42 -5.31 -18.54
CA ARG A 145 -16.14 -6.30 -17.49
C ARG A 145 -17.29 -6.42 -16.49
N ILE A 146 -18.10 -5.38 -16.36
CA ILE A 146 -19.22 -5.32 -15.42
C ILE A 146 -20.53 -5.66 -16.14
N VAL A 147 -20.76 -5.05 -17.31
CA VAL A 147 -21.90 -5.31 -18.20
C VAL A 147 -21.35 -5.83 -19.54
N PRO A 148 -21.29 -7.17 -19.77
CA PRO A 148 -20.71 -7.75 -20.98
C PRO A 148 -21.37 -7.28 -22.30
N THR A 149 -22.63 -6.86 -22.23
CA THR A 149 -23.40 -6.31 -23.35
C THR A 149 -23.17 -4.82 -23.59
N PHE A 150 -22.30 -4.17 -22.81
CA PHE A 150 -22.01 -2.74 -22.95
C PHE A 150 -21.37 -2.46 -24.32
N ALA A 151 -22.08 -1.68 -25.12
CA ALA A 151 -21.69 -1.28 -26.46
C ALA A 151 -21.83 0.24 -26.64
N VAL A 152 -20.91 0.81 -27.42
CA VAL A 152 -20.99 2.18 -27.89
C VAL A 152 -21.37 2.08 -29.36
N ASP A 153 -22.67 2.21 -29.65
CA ASP A 153 -23.22 2.16 -31.01
C ASP A 153 -24.30 3.22 -31.23
N GLU A 154 -24.68 3.44 -32.49
CA GLU A 154 -25.67 4.47 -32.87
C GLU A 154 -27.09 4.18 -32.37
N ASN A 155 -27.37 2.96 -31.89
CA ASN A 155 -28.69 2.52 -31.44
C ASN A 155 -28.85 2.53 -29.92
N THR A 156 -27.76 2.73 -29.18
CA THR A 156 -27.72 2.77 -27.73
C THR A 156 -27.73 4.23 -27.25
N PRO A 157 -28.39 4.58 -26.12
CA PRO A 157 -28.37 5.95 -25.56
C PRO A 157 -26.98 6.44 -25.09
N CYS A 158 -25.91 5.70 -25.38
CA CYS A 158 -24.55 5.95 -24.95
C CYS A 158 -23.73 6.45 -26.14
N SER A 159 -23.42 7.75 -26.18
CA SER A 159 -22.52 8.28 -27.20
C SER A 159 -21.06 8.21 -26.72
N ALA A 160 -20.14 8.02 -27.67
CA ALA A 160 -18.70 8.15 -27.40
C ALA A 160 -18.33 9.55 -26.85
N GLN A 161 -19.16 10.56 -27.14
CA GLN A 161 -19.00 11.92 -26.66
C GLN A 161 -19.31 12.04 -25.16
N ASP A 162 -20.33 11.33 -24.66
CA ASP A 162 -20.65 11.31 -23.23
C ASP A 162 -19.54 10.63 -22.41
N ILE A 163 -19.00 9.51 -22.93
CA ILE A 163 -17.86 8.83 -22.32
C ILE A 163 -16.62 9.75 -22.32
N ALA A 164 -16.36 10.45 -23.43
CA ALA A 164 -15.27 11.41 -23.51
C ALA A 164 -15.43 12.57 -22.51
N ALA A 165 -16.66 13.06 -22.32
CA ALA A 165 -16.95 14.09 -21.33
C ALA A 165 -16.70 13.60 -19.89
N ILE A 166 -17.14 12.38 -19.54
CA ILE A 166 -16.81 11.75 -18.24
C ILE A 166 -15.30 11.61 -18.07
N CYS A 167 -14.59 11.11 -19.09
CA CYS A 167 -13.14 10.95 -19.05
C CYS A 167 -12.43 12.28 -18.82
N ALA A 168 -12.91 13.37 -19.43
CA ALA A 168 -12.39 14.71 -19.23
C ALA A 168 -12.69 15.25 -17.81
N GLN A 169 -13.90 15.02 -17.28
CA GLN A 169 -14.29 15.41 -15.92
C GLN A 169 -13.45 14.74 -14.83
N VAL A 170 -12.92 13.54 -15.09
CA VAL A 170 -12.00 12.83 -14.20
C VAL A 170 -10.52 13.05 -14.54
N ASP A 171 -10.21 14.09 -15.31
CA ASP A 171 -8.86 14.47 -15.76
C ASP A 171 -8.10 13.35 -16.49
N GLY A 172 -8.80 12.39 -17.09
CA GLY A 172 -8.21 11.20 -17.71
C GLY A 172 -7.50 10.28 -16.71
N LEU A 173 -7.71 10.42 -15.41
CA LEU A 173 -7.06 9.59 -14.39
C LEU A 173 -7.60 8.15 -14.47
N PRO A 174 -6.76 7.12 -14.70
CA PRO A 174 -7.20 5.73 -14.79
C PRO A 174 -8.08 5.25 -13.64
N LEU A 175 -7.77 5.63 -12.40
CA LEU A 175 -8.61 5.27 -11.25
C LEU A 175 -9.99 5.96 -11.32
N GLY A 176 -10.04 7.24 -11.69
CA GLY A 176 -11.32 7.96 -11.83
C GLY A 176 -12.18 7.36 -12.94
N ILE A 177 -11.54 6.96 -14.06
CA ILE A 177 -12.20 6.28 -15.18
C ILE A 177 -12.75 4.92 -14.72
N GLU A 178 -11.96 4.12 -14.00
CA GLU A 178 -12.38 2.81 -13.48
C GLU A 178 -13.59 2.92 -12.55
N LEU A 179 -13.55 3.88 -11.63
CA LEU A 179 -14.65 4.14 -10.70
C LEU A 179 -15.91 4.60 -11.45
N ALA A 180 -15.81 5.57 -12.36
CA ALA A 180 -16.95 6.05 -13.15
C ALA A 180 -17.55 4.96 -14.06
N ALA A 181 -16.69 4.16 -14.69
CA ALA A 181 -17.12 3.03 -15.52
C ALA A 181 -17.85 1.96 -14.72
N SER A 182 -17.62 1.86 -13.40
CA SER A 182 -18.36 0.92 -12.56
C SER A 182 -19.84 1.27 -12.38
N TRP A 183 -20.24 2.52 -12.66
CA TRP A 183 -21.61 2.98 -12.44
C TRP A 183 -22.56 2.61 -13.59
N VAL A 184 -22.03 2.12 -14.71
CA VAL A 184 -22.83 1.76 -15.90
C VAL A 184 -23.81 0.61 -15.66
N GLU A 185 -23.61 -0.18 -14.59
CA GLU A 185 -24.55 -1.20 -14.15
C GLU A 185 -25.86 -0.60 -13.64
N HIS A 186 -25.80 0.62 -13.09
CA HIS A 186 -26.90 1.25 -12.37
C HIS A 186 -27.45 2.49 -13.06
N PHE A 187 -26.62 3.18 -13.86
CA PHE A 187 -26.96 4.46 -14.46
C PHE A 187 -26.61 4.52 -15.96
N PRO A 188 -27.45 5.17 -16.78
CA PRO A 188 -27.07 5.58 -18.12
C PRO A 188 -25.83 6.48 -18.10
N VAL A 189 -25.00 6.39 -19.13
CA VAL A 189 -23.73 7.16 -19.23
C VAL A 189 -23.97 8.67 -19.14
N ALA A 190 -25.04 9.20 -19.74
CA ALA A 190 -25.39 10.61 -19.63
C ALA A 190 -25.68 11.04 -18.17
N GLU A 191 -26.32 10.19 -17.37
CA GLU A 191 -26.60 10.46 -15.96
C GLU A 191 -25.32 10.44 -15.11
N ILE A 192 -24.38 9.54 -15.42
CA ILE A 192 -23.05 9.50 -14.78
C ILE A 192 -22.31 10.82 -15.01
N GLY A 193 -22.27 11.31 -16.26
CA GLY A 193 -21.62 12.59 -16.58
C GLY A 193 -22.30 13.80 -15.91
N ALA A 194 -23.63 13.78 -15.81
CA ALA A 194 -24.38 14.82 -15.09
C ALA A 194 -24.11 14.79 -13.58
N ALA A 195 -24.04 13.59 -12.99
CA ALA A 195 -23.74 13.41 -11.57
C ALA A 195 -22.34 13.94 -11.22
N LEU A 196 -21.33 13.61 -12.02
CA LEU A 196 -19.96 14.10 -11.83
C LEU A 196 -19.86 15.64 -11.93
N ALA A 197 -20.65 16.27 -12.79
CA ALA A 197 -20.68 17.72 -12.94
C ALA A 197 -21.31 18.46 -11.75
N GLN A 198 -22.13 17.78 -10.93
CA GLN A 198 -22.86 18.41 -9.81
C GLN A 198 -22.10 18.37 -8.47
N ILE A 199 -20.97 17.68 -8.39
CA ILE A 199 -20.23 17.52 -7.14
C ILE A 199 -19.21 18.65 -7.00
N ASP A 200 -19.65 19.76 -6.42
CA ASP A 200 -18.77 20.75 -5.81
C ASP A 200 -18.15 20.12 -4.55
N VAL A 201 -16.94 19.59 -4.67
CA VAL A 201 -16.15 19.21 -3.48
C VAL A 201 -15.47 20.49 -3.00
N GLU A 202 -15.88 21.00 -1.83
CA GLU A 202 -15.14 22.09 -1.20
C GLU A 202 -13.65 21.73 -1.11
N PRO A 203 -12.75 22.56 -1.67
CA PRO A 203 -11.32 22.31 -1.58
C PRO A 203 -10.92 22.30 -0.11
N THR A 204 -10.63 21.12 0.43
CA THR A 204 -10.10 20.99 1.78
C THR A 204 -8.69 21.59 1.78
N GLN A 205 -8.49 22.67 2.54
CA GLN A 205 -7.18 23.32 2.67
C GLN A 205 -6.22 22.40 3.43
N ALA A 206 -5.49 21.57 2.68
CA ALA A 206 -4.23 20.99 3.11
C ALA A 206 -3.29 21.01 1.90
N ASP A 207 -2.31 21.91 1.95
CA ASP A 207 -1.12 22.05 1.12
C ASP A 207 -1.28 22.09 -0.42
N GLY A 208 -1.24 23.32 -0.97
CA GLY A 208 -0.57 23.72 -2.24
C GLY A 208 -0.91 23.04 -3.59
N LEU A 209 -1.59 21.90 -3.61
CA LEU A 209 -1.87 21.01 -4.77
C LEU A 209 -3.36 21.06 -5.19
N ILE A 210 -4.04 22.12 -4.77
CA ILE A 210 -5.47 22.21 -4.42
C ILE A 210 -6.45 22.04 -5.61
N SER A 211 -6.01 22.17 -6.87
CA SER A 211 -6.97 22.16 -8.01
C SER A 211 -7.23 20.79 -8.64
N ARG A 212 -6.34 19.80 -8.50
CA ARG A 212 -6.40 18.54 -9.30
C ARG A 212 -6.76 17.29 -8.51
N HIS A 213 -6.81 17.39 -7.17
CA HIS A 213 -7.40 16.35 -6.32
C HIS A 213 -8.94 16.42 -6.29
N HIS A 214 -9.54 17.52 -6.79
CA HIS A 214 -10.98 17.72 -6.83
C HIS A 214 -11.68 16.60 -7.62
N SER A 215 -11.28 16.39 -8.88
CA SER A 215 -11.90 15.45 -9.80
C SER A 215 -11.94 14.01 -9.26
N LEU A 216 -10.84 13.54 -8.67
CA LEU A 216 -10.79 12.20 -8.09
C LEU A 216 -11.58 12.10 -6.77
N ASN A 217 -11.52 13.13 -5.92
CA ASN A 217 -12.34 13.18 -4.71
C ASN A 217 -13.83 13.19 -5.04
N SER A 218 -14.26 13.89 -6.09
CA SER A 218 -15.65 13.90 -6.55
C SER A 218 -16.13 12.50 -6.92
N VAL A 219 -15.33 11.77 -7.71
CA VAL A 219 -15.65 10.39 -8.11
C VAL A 219 -15.67 9.44 -6.91
N LEU A 220 -14.73 9.59 -5.97
CA LEU A 220 -14.69 8.78 -4.73
C LEU A 220 -15.91 9.06 -3.84
N GLU A 221 -16.29 10.32 -3.65
CA GLU A 221 -17.44 10.72 -2.83
C GLU A 221 -18.76 10.21 -3.44
N TYR A 222 -18.91 10.26 -4.76
CA TYR A 222 -20.09 9.67 -5.40
C TYR A 222 -20.09 8.14 -5.30
N SER A 223 -18.96 7.48 -5.61
CA SER A 223 -18.83 6.02 -5.47
C SER A 223 -19.17 5.57 -4.06
N TRP A 224 -18.79 6.35 -3.05
CA TRP A 224 -19.17 6.13 -1.65
C TRP A 224 -20.67 6.27 -1.41
N ARG A 225 -21.32 7.31 -1.95
CA ARG A 225 -22.77 7.53 -1.79
C ARG A 225 -23.63 6.46 -2.46
N LEU A 226 -23.11 5.81 -3.50
CA LEU A 226 -23.78 4.68 -4.16
C LEU A 226 -23.79 3.40 -3.31
N LEU A 227 -22.84 3.27 -2.37
CA LEU A 227 -22.80 2.13 -1.47
C LEU A 227 -23.94 2.18 -0.45
N SER A 228 -24.51 1.01 -0.14
CA SER A 228 -25.39 0.88 1.02
C SER A 228 -24.63 1.24 2.31
N PRO A 229 -25.33 1.69 3.37
CA PRO A 229 -24.68 2.01 4.66
C PRO A 229 -23.83 0.86 5.22
N ALA A 230 -24.22 -0.40 4.98
CA ALA A 230 -23.45 -1.57 5.37
C ALA A 230 -22.13 -1.68 4.58
N LEU A 231 -22.17 -1.50 3.25
CA LEU A 231 -20.97 -1.54 2.41
C LEU A 231 -20.02 -0.37 2.70
N GLN A 232 -20.56 0.82 2.99
CA GLN A 232 -19.77 1.97 3.44
C GLN A 232 -18.98 1.64 4.72
N GLN A 233 -19.65 1.05 5.72
CA GLN A 233 -18.98 0.63 6.95
C GLN A 233 -17.91 -0.42 6.70
N ILE A 234 -18.18 -1.42 5.87
CA ILE A 234 -17.20 -2.47 5.53
C ILE A 234 -15.98 -1.86 4.83
N LEU A 235 -16.17 -0.99 3.83
CA LEU A 235 -15.07 -0.33 3.12
C LEU A 235 -14.22 0.52 4.07
N ALA A 236 -14.85 1.33 4.91
CA ALA A 236 -14.13 2.11 5.93
C ALA A 236 -13.35 1.21 6.88
N ARG A 237 -13.92 0.10 7.34
CA ARG A 237 -13.23 -0.86 8.21
C ARG A 237 -12.08 -1.58 7.49
N CYS A 238 -12.17 -1.85 6.18
CA CYS A 238 -11.07 -2.47 5.45
C CYS A 238 -9.77 -1.61 5.47
N THR A 239 -9.86 -0.32 5.80
CA THR A 239 -8.68 0.56 5.88
C THR A 239 -7.69 0.22 7.00
N VAL A 240 -8.08 -0.64 7.96
CA VAL A 240 -7.19 -1.14 9.01
C VAL A 240 -6.11 -2.08 8.48
N PHE A 241 -6.36 -2.76 7.36
CA PHE A 241 -5.39 -3.69 6.78
C PHE A 241 -4.23 -2.95 6.10
N ARG A 242 -3.03 -3.56 6.18
CA ARG A 242 -1.78 -3.08 5.59
C ARG A 242 -1.20 -4.18 4.71
N GLY A 243 -0.98 -3.88 3.42
CA GLY A 243 -0.48 -4.86 2.46
C GLY A 243 -1.54 -5.87 1.98
N GLY A 244 -2.81 -5.45 1.93
CA GLY A 244 -3.94 -6.30 1.55
C GLY A 244 -4.38 -7.26 2.67
N PHE A 245 -5.34 -8.13 2.34
CA PHE A 245 -5.95 -9.08 3.28
C PHE A 245 -6.64 -10.22 2.51
N ASP A 246 -6.88 -11.34 3.18
CA ASP A 246 -7.67 -12.44 2.63
C ASP A 246 -9.12 -12.42 3.14
N ARG A 247 -9.94 -13.34 2.63
CA ARG A 247 -11.35 -13.43 3.06
C ARG A 247 -11.50 -13.77 4.55
N ALA A 248 -10.61 -14.59 5.12
CA ALA A 248 -10.71 -15.01 6.51
C ALA A 248 -10.47 -13.82 7.46
N ALA A 249 -9.45 -13.00 7.15
CA ALA A 249 -9.17 -11.75 7.84
C ALA A 249 -10.33 -10.76 7.69
N ALA A 250 -10.90 -10.65 6.48
CA ALA A 250 -12.05 -9.78 6.22
C ALA A 250 -13.28 -10.16 7.06
N THR A 251 -13.55 -11.45 7.23
CA THR A 251 -14.65 -11.92 8.08
C THR A 251 -14.34 -11.69 9.56
N ALA A 252 -13.13 -11.99 10.02
CA ALA A 252 -12.78 -11.90 11.43
C ALA A 252 -12.67 -10.46 11.96
N VAL A 253 -12.11 -9.55 11.16
CA VAL A 253 -11.76 -8.19 11.61
C VAL A 253 -12.83 -7.17 11.23
N VAL A 254 -13.39 -7.27 10.02
CA VAL A 254 -14.33 -6.26 9.51
C VAL A 254 -15.76 -6.78 9.37
N ASP A 255 -16.03 -8.01 9.84
CA ASP A 255 -17.34 -8.67 9.78
C ASP A 255 -17.94 -8.65 8.37
N SER A 256 -17.10 -8.94 7.38
CA SER A 256 -17.51 -8.95 5.97
C SER A 256 -17.70 -10.37 5.43
N GLY A 257 -18.74 -10.53 4.62
CA GLY A 257 -19.02 -11.72 3.83
C GLY A 257 -18.53 -11.60 2.38
N LEU A 258 -18.56 -12.72 1.66
CA LEU A 258 -18.16 -12.78 0.25
C LEU A 258 -18.96 -11.81 -0.64
N ASP A 259 -20.25 -11.65 -0.37
CA ASP A 259 -21.13 -10.78 -1.16
C ASP A 259 -20.71 -9.31 -1.03
N ALA A 260 -20.34 -8.88 0.18
CA ALA A 260 -19.86 -7.52 0.40
C ALA A 260 -18.52 -7.25 -0.29
N LEU A 261 -17.57 -8.19 -0.21
CA LEU A 261 -16.30 -8.07 -0.91
C LEU A 261 -16.48 -8.06 -2.43
N SER A 262 -17.40 -8.88 -2.94
CA SER A 262 -17.72 -8.94 -4.37
C SER A 262 -18.37 -7.64 -4.86
N ALA A 263 -19.27 -7.05 -4.08
CA ALA A 263 -19.86 -5.75 -4.38
C ALA A 263 -18.79 -4.64 -4.39
N LEU A 264 -17.90 -4.58 -3.39
CA LEU A 264 -16.83 -3.59 -3.36
C LEU A 264 -15.81 -3.75 -4.51
N LEU A 265 -15.57 -4.98 -4.96
CA LEU A 265 -14.79 -5.25 -6.18
C LEU A 265 -15.50 -4.75 -7.44
N ALA A 266 -16.81 -4.99 -7.56
CA ALA A 266 -17.61 -4.51 -8.69
C ALA A 266 -17.57 -2.98 -8.80
N HIS A 267 -17.60 -2.28 -7.66
CA HIS A 267 -17.44 -0.82 -7.59
C HIS A 267 -15.99 -0.32 -7.74
N SER A 268 -15.01 -1.19 -8.00
CA SER A 268 -13.58 -0.84 -8.09
C SER A 268 -13.02 -0.13 -6.83
N LEU A 269 -13.65 -0.34 -5.67
CA LEU A 269 -13.22 0.19 -4.37
C LEU A 269 -12.30 -0.79 -3.62
N LEU A 270 -12.36 -2.07 -4.00
CA LEU A 270 -11.33 -3.08 -3.71
C LEU A 270 -10.67 -3.55 -5.00
N GLN A 271 -9.48 -4.13 -4.88
CA GLN A 271 -8.75 -4.78 -5.97
C GLN A 271 -8.44 -6.23 -5.61
N GLY A 272 -8.65 -7.16 -6.54
CA GLY A 272 -8.15 -8.53 -6.43
C GLY A 272 -6.70 -8.60 -6.87
N VAL A 273 -5.78 -8.81 -5.92
CA VAL A 273 -4.33 -8.83 -6.21
C VAL A 273 -3.82 -10.23 -6.52
N ALA A 274 -4.44 -11.24 -5.90
CA ALA A 274 -4.22 -12.66 -6.17
C ALA A 274 -5.52 -13.42 -5.88
N ALA A 275 -5.55 -14.72 -6.22
CA ALA A 275 -6.70 -15.56 -5.92
C ALA A 275 -7.02 -15.52 -4.41
N GLY A 276 -8.17 -14.96 -4.06
CA GLY A 276 -8.63 -14.84 -2.66
C GLY A 276 -7.96 -13.74 -1.84
N ARG A 277 -7.14 -12.86 -2.43
CA ARG A 277 -6.53 -11.70 -1.74
C ARG A 277 -7.01 -10.38 -2.33
N TYR A 278 -7.31 -9.46 -1.41
CA TYR A 278 -7.89 -8.16 -1.69
C TYR A 278 -6.96 -7.06 -1.20
N ASP A 279 -7.00 -5.91 -1.85
CA ASP A 279 -6.29 -4.71 -1.42
C ASP A 279 -7.09 -3.45 -1.74
N LEU A 280 -6.75 -2.34 -1.10
CA LEU A 280 -7.33 -1.03 -1.38
C LEU A 280 -6.32 -0.19 -2.16
N HIS A 281 -6.81 0.54 -3.16
CA HIS A 281 -5.99 1.59 -3.73
C HIS A 281 -5.64 2.62 -2.63
N PRO A 282 -4.39 3.11 -2.50
CA PRO A 282 -4.00 4.02 -1.42
C PRO A 282 -4.91 5.25 -1.25
N LEU A 283 -5.43 5.80 -2.35
CA LEU A 283 -6.38 6.92 -2.32
C LEU A 283 -7.77 6.54 -1.83
N VAL A 284 -8.25 5.34 -2.16
CA VAL A 284 -9.51 4.82 -1.61
C VAL A 284 -9.35 4.59 -0.12
N GLN A 285 -8.21 4.03 0.30
CA GLN A 285 -7.88 3.85 1.71
C GLN A 285 -7.82 5.19 2.45
N GLU A 286 -7.12 6.19 1.90
CA GLU A 286 -7.00 7.53 2.46
C GLU A 286 -8.38 8.21 2.59
N PHE A 287 -9.22 8.11 1.56
CA PHE A 287 -10.58 8.65 1.56
C PHE A 287 -11.47 7.94 2.59
N ALA A 288 -11.52 6.61 2.57
CA ALA A 288 -12.41 5.82 3.42
C ALA A 288 -11.99 5.87 4.90
N ALA A 289 -10.68 6.02 5.19
CA ALA A 289 -10.18 6.14 6.55
C ALA A 289 -10.70 7.41 7.25
N ARG A 290 -10.89 8.51 6.49
CA ARG A 290 -11.48 9.76 7.02
C ARG A 290 -12.95 9.61 7.43
N LYS A 291 -13.63 8.54 6.99
CA LYS A 291 -15.02 8.25 7.35
C LYS A 291 -15.13 7.49 8.68
N LEU A 292 -14.01 7.01 9.24
CA LEU A 292 -13.99 6.37 10.57
C LEU A 292 -13.82 7.41 11.67
N ARG A 293 -14.60 7.28 12.75
CA ARG A 293 -14.33 8.00 14.00
C ARG A 293 -13.12 7.40 14.72
N PRO A 294 -12.33 8.20 15.48
CA PRO A 294 -11.16 7.69 16.20
C PRO A 294 -11.45 6.48 17.11
N GLU A 295 -12.62 6.44 17.77
CA GLU A 295 -13.03 5.33 18.62
C GLU A 295 -13.27 4.03 17.84
N GLN A 296 -13.89 4.14 16.65
CA GLN A 296 -14.11 3.00 15.77
C GLN A 296 -12.79 2.46 15.23
N LEU A 297 -11.87 3.37 14.87
CA LEU A 297 -10.54 3.00 14.41
C LEU A 297 -9.76 2.24 15.50
N ARG A 298 -9.79 2.71 16.76
CA ARG A 298 -9.11 2.00 17.87
C ARG A 298 -9.68 0.61 18.12
N ALA A 299 -11.01 0.47 18.19
CA ALA A 299 -11.66 -0.83 18.37
C ALA A 299 -11.30 -1.81 17.24
N LEU A 300 -11.20 -1.29 16.01
CA LEU A 300 -10.85 -2.06 14.84
C LEU A 300 -9.37 -2.46 14.81
N GLN A 301 -8.47 -1.56 15.22
CA GLN A 301 -7.04 -1.85 15.39
C GLN A 301 -6.83 -2.95 16.43
N HIS A 302 -7.63 -2.97 17.50
CA HIS A 302 -7.60 -4.06 18.48
C HIS A 302 -8.03 -5.39 17.86
N GLN A 303 -9.17 -5.43 17.15
CA GLN A 303 -9.63 -6.65 16.45
C GLN A 303 -8.63 -7.15 15.41
N HIS A 304 -8.03 -6.23 14.65
CA HIS A 304 -6.98 -6.52 13.68
C HIS A 304 -5.74 -7.13 14.36
N SER A 305 -5.31 -6.53 15.47
CA SER A 305 -4.14 -6.99 16.21
C SER A 305 -4.35 -8.36 16.83
N ASP A 306 -5.51 -8.58 17.46
CA ASP A 306 -5.91 -9.89 17.99
C ASP A 306 -5.84 -10.96 16.91
N TYR A 307 -6.40 -10.69 15.72
CA TYR A 307 -6.46 -11.65 14.63
C TYR A 307 -5.06 -12.04 14.12
N TYR A 308 -4.23 -11.05 13.73
CA TYR A 308 -2.94 -11.33 13.12
C TYR A 308 -1.91 -11.88 14.10
N LEU A 309 -1.92 -11.40 15.36
CA LEU A 309 -1.03 -11.96 16.37
C LEU A 309 -1.47 -13.36 16.81
N ALA A 310 -2.77 -13.65 16.88
CA ALA A 310 -3.24 -15.01 17.13
C ALA A 310 -2.85 -15.96 15.97
N ALA A 311 -2.98 -15.52 14.72
CA ALA A 311 -2.54 -16.30 13.56
C ALA A 311 -1.03 -16.59 13.58
N LEU A 312 -0.22 -15.60 13.97
CA LEU A 312 1.23 -15.74 14.15
C LEU A 312 1.57 -16.76 15.24
N VAL A 313 0.93 -16.67 16.41
CA VAL A 313 1.14 -17.58 17.54
C VAL A 313 0.70 -19.01 17.21
N ALA A 314 -0.43 -19.16 16.51
CA ALA A 314 -0.97 -20.47 16.14
C ALA A 314 -0.18 -21.17 15.02
N THR A 315 0.56 -20.41 14.21
CA THR A 315 1.35 -20.96 13.11
C THR A 315 2.70 -21.47 13.63
N PRO A 316 3.06 -22.75 13.39
CA PRO A 316 4.37 -23.28 13.80
C PRO A 316 5.52 -22.50 13.16
N ALA A 317 6.61 -22.27 13.91
CA ALA A 317 7.76 -21.48 13.48
C ALA A 317 8.33 -21.88 12.11
N SER A 318 8.33 -23.19 11.80
CA SER A 318 8.83 -23.74 10.53
C SER A 318 7.93 -23.45 9.31
N GLN A 319 6.71 -22.95 9.51
CA GLN A 319 5.73 -22.68 8.44
C GLN A 319 5.34 -21.19 8.37
N ARG A 320 5.82 -20.34 9.28
CA ARG A 320 5.40 -18.93 9.36
C ARG A 320 5.80 -18.15 8.11
N ALA A 321 7.05 -18.26 7.66
CA ALA A 321 7.51 -17.58 6.45
C ALA A 321 6.60 -17.90 5.25
N ASP A 322 6.38 -19.18 4.96
CA ASP A 322 5.57 -19.58 3.80
C ASP A 322 4.10 -19.15 3.90
N ARG A 323 3.50 -19.20 5.11
CA ARG A 323 2.07 -18.96 5.29
C ARG A 323 1.71 -17.50 5.54
N LEU A 324 2.61 -16.73 6.14
CA LEU A 324 2.34 -15.39 6.64
C LEU A 324 3.16 -14.31 5.93
N LEU A 325 4.02 -14.65 4.96
CA LEU A 325 4.82 -13.67 4.21
C LEU A 325 3.96 -12.55 3.62
N LEU A 326 2.83 -12.90 3.00
CA LEU A 326 1.90 -11.93 2.40
C LEU A 326 1.17 -11.08 3.45
N ASP A 327 1.21 -11.47 4.72
CA ASP A 327 0.58 -10.80 5.86
C ASP A 327 1.60 -10.11 6.77
N PHE A 328 2.87 -10.05 6.36
CA PHE A 328 3.95 -9.46 7.14
C PHE A 328 3.61 -8.04 7.61
N GLU A 329 3.12 -7.19 6.71
CA GLU A 329 2.77 -5.79 7.02
C GLU A 329 1.57 -5.68 7.98
N ASN A 330 0.60 -6.59 7.88
CA ASN A 330 -0.48 -6.69 8.84
C ASN A 330 0.03 -7.09 10.22
N ILE A 331 0.92 -8.08 10.31
CA ILE A 331 1.49 -8.56 11.58
C ILE A 331 2.38 -7.49 12.22
N ARG A 332 3.22 -6.82 11.41
CA ARG A 332 4.08 -5.72 11.87
C ARG A 332 3.25 -4.57 12.41
N SER A 333 2.20 -4.15 11.67
CA SER A 333 1.27 -3.12 12.13
C SER A 333 0.57 -3.55 13.43
N ALA A 334 0.09 -4.79 13.52
CA ALA A 334 -0.54 -5.34 14.72
C ALA A 334 0.39 -5.26 15.95
N TRP A 335 1.65 -5.67 15.81
CA TRP A 335 2.65 -5.53 16.88
C TRP A 335 2.82 -4.08 17.34
N GLN A 336 3.02 -3.16 16.39
CA GLN A 336 3.18 -1.74 16.71
C GLN A 336 1.95 -1.17 17.43
N GLN A 337 0.74 -1.57 17.05
CA GLN A 337 -0.49 -1.14 17.72
C GLN A 337 -0.58 -1.67 19.16
N VAL A 338 -0.32 -2.96 19.40
CA VAL A 338 -0.39 -3.51 20.77
C VAL A 338 0.68 -2.93 21.68
N VAL A 339 1.88 -2.66 21.14
CA VAL A 339 2.93 -1.94 21.86
C VAL A 339 2.47 -0.54 22.21
N ARG A 340 2.04 0.27 21.23
CA ARG A 340 1.55 1.65 21.47
C ARG A 340 0.42 1.68 22.50
N ALA A 341 -0.53 0.74 22.41
CA ALA A 341 -1.65 0.62 23.34
C ALA A 341 -1.24 0.11 24.74
N GLY A 342 -0.10 -0.57 24.86
CA GLY A 342 0.37 -1.18 26.10
C GLY A 342 -0.39 -2.45 26.48
N GLU A 343 -0.82 -3.24 25.48
CA GLU A 343 -1.60 -4.47 25.65
C GLU A 343 -0.70 -5.65 26.09
N VAL A 344 -0.36 -5.66 27.38
CA VAL A 344 0.57 -6.62 28.03
C VAL A 344 0.34 -8.07 27.60
N ARG A 345 -0.92 -8.52 27.59
CA ARG A 345 -1.25 -9.91 27.27
C ARG A 345 -0.83 -10.28 25.84
N LEU A 346 -1.15 -9.44 24.86
CA LEU A 346 -0.84 -9.70 23.46
C LEU A 346 0.65 -9.60 23.18
N ILE A 347 1.32 -8.61 23.78
CA ILE A 347 2.78 -8.46 23.70
C ILE A 347 3.46 -9.73 24.23
N ARG A 348 3.11 -10.17 25.44
CA ARG A 348 3.70 -11.37 26.06
C ARG A 348 3.50 -12.64 25.22
N GLN A 349 2.31 -12.81 24.64
CA GLN A 349 1.98 -14.01 23.86
C GLN A 349 2.68 -14.03 22.49
N SER A 350 2.89 -12.86 21.88
CA SER A 350 3.39 -12.75 20.50
C SER A 350 4.87 -12.37 20.39
N ALA A 351 5.52 -11.90 21.46
CA ALA A 351 6.91 -11.43 21.43
C ALA A 351 7.89 -12.45 20.82
N VAL A 352 7.92 -13.69 21.32
CA VAL A 352 8.83 -14.72 20.79
C VAL A 352 8.44 -15.14 19.36
N PRO A 353 7.17 -15.49 19.07
CA PRO A 353 6.77 -15.80 17.69
C PRO A 353 7.07 -14.71 16.67
N PHE A 354 6.94 -13.44 17.07
CA PHE A 354 7.21 -12.28 16.23
C PHE A 354 8.70 -12.07 16.03
N GLY A 355 9.51 -12.19 17.09
CA GLY A 355 10.97 -12.15 17.00
C GLY A 355 11.52 -13.22 16.05
N GLU A 356 11.08 -14.47 16.21
CA GLU A 356 11.45 -15.57 15.31
C GLU A 356 11.03 -15.31 13.86
N PHE A 357 9.82 -14.78 13.66
CA PHE A 357 9.28 -14.51 12.33
C PHE A 357 10.07 -13.39 11.61
N ILE A 358 10.38 -12.29 12.28
CA ILE A 358 11.20 -11.20 11.71
C ILE A 358 12.62 -11.69 11.43
N ALA A 359 13.22 -12.47 12.33
CA ALA A 359 14.57 -13.00 12.15
C ALA A 359 14.71 -13.85 10.88
N GLN A 360 13.65 -14.57 10.48
CA GLN A 360 13.63 -15.35 9.23
C GLN A 360 13.74 -14.49 7.97
N PHE A 361 13.34 -13.22 8.03
CA PHE A 361 13.45 -12.27 6.90
C PHE A 361 14.74 -11.45 6.92
N GLY A 362 15.64 -11.68 7.89
CA GLY A 362 16.89 -10.93 8.00
C GLY A 362 16.70 -9.45 8.35
N LEU A 363 15.52 -9.06 8.83
CA LEU A 363 15.15 -7.69 9.20
C LEU A 363 15.65 -7.36 10.61
N MET A 364 16.95 -7.53 10.85
CA MET A 364 17.51 -7.51 12.21
C MET A 364 17.35 -6.15 12.88
N ARG A 365 17.61 -5.04 12.17
CA ARG A 365 17.51 -3.71 12.78
C ARG A 365 16.06 -3.26 12.99
N ASP A 366 15.17 -3.59 12.05
CA ASP A 366 13.73 -3.33 12.23
C ASP A 366 13.20 -4.15 13.41
N GLY A 367 13.60 -5.41 13.54
CA GLY A 367 13.36 -6.22 14.73
C GLY A 367 13.86 -5.54 16.00
N HIS A 368 15.13 -5.15 16.04
CA HIS A 368 15.69 -4.43 17.19
C HIS A 368 14.85 -3.20 17.57
N GLN A 369 14.48 -2.36 16.60
CA GLN A 369 13.70 -1.15 16.88
C GLN A 369 12.28 -1.48 17.36
N LEU A 370 11.60 -2.43 16.73
CA LEU A 370 10.26 -2.87 17.13
C LEU A 370 10.23 -3.43 18.55
N PHE A 371 11.29 -4.11 18.99
CA PHE A 371 11.43 -4.58 20.36
C PHE A 371 11.95 -3.50 21.31
N ALA A 372 12.78 -2.56 20.85
CA ALA A 372 13.21 -1.40 21.64
C ALA A 372 12.01 -0.53 22.04
N ASP A 373 11.12 -0.23 21.09
CA ASP A 373 9.88 0.51 21.34
C ASP A 373 9.00 -0.23 22.38
N ALA A 374 8.96 -1.56 22.32
CA ALA A 374 8.23 -2.39 23.28
C ALA A 374 8.86 -2.35 24.68
N VAL A 375 10.20 -2.44 24.77
CA VAL A 375 10.94 -2.34 26.04
C VAL A 375 10.72 -0.96 26.68
N GLU A 376 10.87 0.12 25.92
CA GLU A 376 10.65 1.49 26.40
C GLU A 376 9.24 1.64 26.94
N ARG A 377 8.24 1.20 26.17
CA ARG A 377 6.84 1.31 26.55
C ARG A 377 6.46 0.48 27.77
N MET A 378 7.04 -0.71 27.92
CA MET A 378 6.74 -1.60 29.06
C MET A 378 7.54 -1.23 30.31
N ALA A 379 8.70 -0.58 30.19
CA ALA A 379 9.46 -0.07 31.33
C ALA A 379 8.67 1.00 32.12
N GLU A 380 7.75 1.71 31.46
CA GLU A 380 6.84 2.67 32.10
C GLU A 380 5.72 2.02 32.92
N GLN A 381 5.46 0.72 32.74
CA GLN A 381 4.38 -0.01 33.42
C GLN A 381 4.92 -0.79 34.64
N ILE A 382 4.38 -0.49 35.82
CA ILE A 382 4.78 -1.12 37.09
C ILE A 382 4.31 -2.59 37.11
N GLY A 383 5.24 -3.54 37.26
CA GLY A 383 4.93 -4.96 37.54
C GLY A 383 5.34 -5.98 36.48
N GLU A 384 5.88 -5.54 35.34
CA GLU A 384 6.12 -6.39 34.17
C GLU A 384 7.59 -6.82 33.98
N GLN A 385 8.32 -7.10 35.07
CA GLN A 385 9.77 -7.38 35.02
C GLN A 385 10.15 -8.62 34.20
N GLU A 386 9.33 -9.68 34.25
CA GLU A 386 9.55 -10.92 33.49
C GLU A 386 9.33 -10.71 31.98
N MET A 387 8.29 -9.96 31.61
CA MET A 387 8.04 -9.60 30.21
C MET A 387 9.12 -8.64 29.69
N LEU A 388 9.55 -7.67 30.50
CA LEU A 388 10.64 -6.76 30.13
C LEU A 388 11.93 -7.56 29.84
N ALA A 389 12.25 -8.56 30.67
CA ALA A 389 13.37 -9.46 30.42
C ALA A 389 13.21 -10.25 29.11
N GLN A 390 12.00 -10.74 28.81
CA GLN A 390 11.70 -11.43 27.55
C GLN A 390 11.86 -10.52 26.33
N LEU A 391 11.37 -9.27 26.40
CA LEU A 391 11.50 -8.30 25.32
C LEU A 391 12.97 -7.89 25.11
N ILE A 392 13.73 -7.72 26.19
CA ILE A 392 15.17 -7.47 26.14
C ILE A 392 15.90 -8.66 25.52
N ASP A 393 15.55 -9.89 25.86
CA ASP A 393 16.13 -11.10 25.24
C ASP A 393 15.87 -11.14 23.73
N GLN A 394 14.63 -10.88 23.31
CA GLN A 394 14.29 -10.79 21.87
C GLN A 394 15.02 -9.62 21.19
N GLN A 395 15.12 -8.45 21.83
CA GLN A 395 15.92 -7.33 21.33
C GLN A 395 17.40 -7.73 21.16
N TRP A 396 17.95 -8.51 22.09
CA TRP A 396 19.34 -8.99 22.04
C TRP A 396 19.60 -9.99 20.91
N VAL A 397 18.61 -10.81 20.52
CA VAL A 397 18.71 -11.67 19.33
C VAL A 397 19.07 -10.84 18.10
N PHE A 398 18.48 -9.65 17.98
CA PHE A 398 18.72 -8.71 16.89
C PHE A 398 19.99 -7.86 17.03
N ALA A 399 20.60 -7.82 18.23
CA ALA A 399 21.82 -7.07 18.49
C ALA A 399 23.12 -7.90 18.35
N ARG A 400 23.00 -9.24 18.25
CA ARG A 400 24.14 -10.19 18.19
C ARG A 400 24.66 -10.48 16.78
N THR A 401 23.90 -10.12 15.76
CA THR A 401 24.23 -10.27 14.33
C THR A 401 24.46 -8.90 13.73
#